data_AF-A0A5M9ZHN4-F1
#
_entry.id   AF-A0A5M9ZHN4-F1
#
_cell.length_a   1.000
_cell.length_b   1.000
_cell.length_c   1.000
_cell.angle_alpha   90.00
_cell.angle_beta   90.00
_cell.angle_gamma   90.00
#
_symmetry.space_group_name_H-M   'P 1'
#
loop_
_entity.id
_entity.type
_entity.pdbx_description
1 polymer ?
#
loop_
_entity_poly.entity_id
_entity_poly.type
_entity_poly.pdbx_seq_one_letter_code
_entity_poly.pdbx_strand_id
1 'polypeptide(L)'
;MDTNDNNKAKATFASLPPLTPAGWRVMTVTLADGGPHRVDPPLDRRLEAAGMIAAEGWRWRATDRGLDAVRALTAMAGDPEAHIPVAVRRVLARTAPAALVNDPDRETRTTAAVHLPADDPARLRRLAQSPDPEIRATAANRLPEELFDAAFDGETDPTVLIRLVRRSPAWAARNLERLIGYTDGEPVLAALLASTPGLDAHAVHQLAAHRIAPGSLWLAHDPDGDDDAPLTDDDATALLRDANAGLARLALERNPGRVTHAVAAHWCATAADGVIAVLLSHDARHGAGLVDRTMVATLVGRADPDIDLRLARHIDLLDDAQIDAILERADGGTADTLYMAAGRRRWTDHELALLDAKCGPNSRFRDDLATAAHLLARLGYDGEHDGPLALIRPLLAD
;
A
#
# COMPACT_ATOMS: atom_id res chain seq x y z
N MET A 1 34.38 27.27 -27.13
CA MET A 1 34.03 28.34 -26.18
C MET A 1 35.33 29.07 -25.91
N ASP A 2 35.44 30.32 -26.35
CA ASP A 2 36.69 31.07 -26.31
C ASP A 2 37.07 31.42 -24.87
N THR A 3 38.36 31.33 -24.53
CA THR A 3 38.91 31.75 -23.22
C THR A 3 38.57 33.20 -22.88
N ASN A 4 38.26 34.01 -23.90
CA ASN A 4 37.85 35.39 -23.77
C ASN A 4 36.46 35.57 -23.12
N ASP A 5 35.52 34.66 -23.40
CA ASP A 5 34.16 34.72 -22.84
C ASP A 5 34.14 34.39 -21.34
N ASN A 6 34.99 33.46 -20.91
CA ASN A 6 35.09 33.07 -19.51
C ASN A 6 35.73 34.18 -18.65
N ASN A 7 36.75 34.86 -19.18
CA ASN A 7 37.36 36.01 -18.52
C ASN A 7 36.38 37.19 -18.39
N LYS A 8 35.59 37.45 -19.44
CA LYS A 8 34.52 38.46 -19.41
C LYS A 8 33.44 38.10 -18.38
N ALA A 9 33.08 36.83 -18.26
CA ALA A 9 32.10 36.37 -17.28
C ALA A 9 32.61 36.50 -15.84
N LYS A 10 33.88 36.13 -15.57
CA LYS A 10 34.52 36.32 -14.26
C LYS A 10 34.59 37.80 -13.86
N ALA A 11 34.96 38.69 -14.78
CA ALA A 11 34.96 40.13 -14.54
C ALA A 11 33.55 40.68 -14.28
N THR A 12 32.55 40.17 -15.01
CA THR A 12 31.14 40.53 -14.80
C THR A 12 30.67 40.08 -13.42
N PHE A 13 30.99 38.85 -13.01
CA PHE A 13 30.64 38.33 -11.68
C PHE A 13 31.27 39.12 -10.54
N ALA A 14 32.57 39.44 -10.65
CA ALA A 14 33.27 40.27 -9.67
C ALA A 14 32.69 41.69 -9.55
N SER A 15 31.99 42.16 -10.58
CA SER A 15 31.29 43.46 -10.59
C SER A 15 29.84 43.41 -10.08
N LEU A 16 29.31 42.22 -9.75
CA LEU A 16 27.96 42.08 -9.22
C LEU A 16 27.91 42.58 -7.77
N PRO A 17 26.87 43.33 -7.39
CA PRO A 17 26.68 43.69 -5.98
C PRO A 17 26.52 42.42 -5.14
N PRO A 18 26.93 42.41 -3.87
CA PRO A 18 26.63 41.31 -2.95
C PRO A 18 25.11 41.25 -2.73
N LEU A 19 24.46 40.27 -3.36
CA LEU A 19 23.02 40.07 -3.27
C LEU A 19 22.67 39.03 -2.20
N THR A 20 21.55 39.25 -1.53
CA THR A 20 20.91 38.22 -0.70
C THR A 20 20.30 37.11 -1.58
N PRO A 21 20.01 35.91 -1.04
CA PRO A 21 19.29 34.87 -1.79
C PRO A 21 17.96 35.35 -2.40
N ALA A 22 17.26 36.28 -1.73
CA ALA A 22 16.06 36.92 -2.26
C ALA A 22 16.36 37.85 -3.44
N GLY A 23 17.44 38.63 -3.37
CA GLY A 23 17.92 39.47 -4.47
C GLY A 23 18.28 38.64 -5.70
N TRP A 24 18.96 37.51 -5.51
CA TRP A 24 19.25 36.56 -6.60
C TRP A 24 17.98 36.00 -7.24
N ARG A 25 16.99 35.60 -6.44
CA ARG A 25 15.73 35.03 -6.91
C ARG A 25 14.93 36.00 -7.77
N VAL A 26 14.85 37.28 -7.38
CA VAL A 26 14.16 38.30 -8.19
C VAL A 26 14.95 38.60 -9.45
N MET A 27 16.27 38.70 -9.37
CA MET A 27 17.13 38.95 -10.52
C MET A 27 16.84 37.93 -11.61
N THR A 28 16.92 36.63 -11.32
CA THR A 28 16.73 35.60 -12.36
C THR A 28 15.28 35.41 -12.80
N VAL A 29 14.27 35.56 -11.91
CA VAL A 29 12.85 35.45 -12.31
C VAL A 29 12.46 36.60 -13.25
N THR A 30 12.91 37.82 -12.96
CA THR A 30 12.65 39.00 -13.81
C THR A 30 13.42 38.94 -15.14
N LEU A 31 14.51 38.16 -15.18
CA LEU A 31 15.42 38.05 -16.33
C LEU A 31 15.12 36.85 -17.24
N ALA A 32 14.40 35.83 -16.77
CA ALA A 32 14.08 34.64 -17.56
C ALA A 32 12.99 34.89 -18.60
N ASP A 33 11.95 35.64 -18.25
CA ASP A 33 10.78 35.85 -19.13
C ASP A 33 10.81 37.20 -19.87
N GLY A 34 11.74 38.11 -19.51
CA GLY A 34 11.84 39.48 -20.04
C GLY A 34 10.62 40.37 -19.75
N GLY A 35 9.58 39.82 -19.11
CA GLY A 35 8.32 40.47 -18.83
C GLY A 35 8.33 41.24 -17.50
N PRO A 36 7.37 42.16 -17.32
CA PRO A 36 7.29 42.96 -16.11
C PRO A 36 6.60 42.18 -14.97
N HIS A 37 7.30 41.88 -13.87
CA HIS A 37 6.77 41.08 -12.75
C HIS A 37 6.38 41.93 -11.53
N ARG A 38 5.35 41.48 -10.79
CA ARG A 38 4.95 42.03 -9.49
C ARG A 38 5.87 41.47 -8.41
N VAL A 39 6.53 42.33 -7.64
CA VAL A 39 7.45 41.91 -6.57
C VAL A 39 7.08 42.63 -5.27
N ASP A 40 7.03 41.89 -4.16
CA ASP A 40 6.86 42.46 -2.81
C ASP A 40 8.14 43.20 -2.36
N PRO A 41 8.07 44.45 -1.84
CA PRO A 41 9.24 45.16 -1.34
C PRO A 41 9.72 44.64 0.02
N PRO A 42 11.05 44.63 0.32
CA PRO A 42 12.08 45.46 -0.28
C PRO A 42 12.95 44.69 -1.27
N LEU A 43 12.76 45.00 -2.55
CA LEU A 43 13.74 44.65 -3.57
C LEU A 43 15.06 45.34 -3.25
N ASP A 44 16.15 44.61 -3.43
CA ASP A 44 17.49 45.09 -3.11
C ASP A 44 17.82 46.27 -4.05
N ARG A 45 17.72 47.52 -3.57
CA ARG A 45 18.07 48.77 -4.29
C ARG A 45 19.42 48.67 -5.01
N ARG A 46 20.27 47.74 -4.59
CA ARG A 46 21.53 47.35 -5.21
C ARG A 46 21.40 46.87 -6.66
N LEU A 47 20.34 46.13 -7.03
CA LEU A 47 20.14 45.66 -8.40
C LEU A 47 19.76 46.78 -9.36
N GLU A 48 18.89 47.68 -8.92
CA GLU A 48 18.51 48.89 -9.65
C GLU A 48 19.71 49.86 -9.73
N ALA A 49 20.42 50.08 -8.62
CA ALA A 49 21.63 50.91 -8.60
C ALA A 49 22.77 50.34 -9.47
N ALA A 50 22.86 49.02 -9.60
CA ALA A 50 23.78 48.35 -10.52
C ALA A 50 23.30 48.36 -11.98
N GLY A 51 22.13 48.94 -12.26
CA GLY A 51 21.54 49.05 -13.58
C GLY A 51 21.17 47.70 -14.19
N MET A 52 20.82 46.70 -13.37
CA MET A 52 20.48 45.35 -13.85
C MET A 52 18.99 45.19 -14.13
N ILE A 53 18.17 45.89 -13.36
CA ILE A 53 16.73 45.93 -13.50
C ILE A 53 16.27 47.39 -13.52
N ALA A 54 15.13 47.66 -14.15
CA ALA A 54 14.50 48.96 -14.19
C ALA A 54 13.04 48.86 -13.74
N ALA A 55 12.57 49.85 -12.99
CA ALA A 55 11.17 49.97 -12.62
C ALA A 55 10.33 50.45 -13.81
N GLU A 56 9.21 49.78 -14.07
CA GLU A 56 8.14 50.21 -14.98
C GLU A 56 6.83 50.25 -14.21
N GLY A 57 6.61 51.35 -13.49
CA GLY A 57 5.49 51.50 -12.56
C GLY A 57 5.65 50.62 -11.33
N TRP A 58 4.69 49.71 -11.09
CA TRP A 58 4.74 48.72 -9.99
C TRP A 58 5.40 47.39 -10.40
N ARG A 59 5.92 47.31 -11.62
CA ARG A 59 6.56 46.12 -12.17
C ARG A 59 8.03 46.38 -12.44
N TRP A 60 8.82 45.32 -12.45
CA TRP A 60 10.25 45.39 -12.74
C TRP A 60 10.56 44.63 -14.03
N ARG A 61 11.46 45.17 -14.84
CA ARG A 61 12.01 44.49 -16.02
C ARG A 61 13.53 44.37 -15.95
N ALA A 62 14.03 43.34 -16.60
CA ALA A 62 15.44 43.20 -16.94
C ALA A 62 15.93 44.32 -17.87
N THR A 63 17.15 44.81 -17.63
CA THR A 63 17.89 45.62 -18.62
C THR A 63 18.82 44.72 -19.45
N ASP A 64 19.37 45.23 -20.56
CA ASP A 64 20.37 44.51 -21.36
C ASP A 64 21.59 44.08 -20.52
N ARG A 65 22.04 44.96 -19.61
CA ARG A 65 23.14 44.66 -18.68
C ARG A 65 22.78 43.51 -17.73
N GLY A 66 21.55 43.47 -17.24
CA GLY A 66 21.06 42.37 -16.41
C GLY A 66 21.01 41.05 -17.19
N LEU A 67 20.53 41.09 -18.44
CA LEU A 67 20.47 39.90 -19.31
C LEU A 67 21.88 39.37 -19.61
N ASP A 68 22.83 40.26 -19.91
CA ASP A 68 24.22 39.88 -20.13
C ASP A 68 24.87 39.27 -18.88
N ALA A 69 24.56 39.79 -17.69
CA ALA A 69 25.03 39.22 -16.43
C ALA A 69 24.50 37.80 -16.20
N VAL A 70 23.22 37.53 -16.52
CA VAL A 70 22.64 36.18 -16.43
C VAL A 70 23.26 35.23 -17.44
N ARG A 71 23.50 35.69 -18.68
CA ARG A 71 24.20 34.90 -19.70
C ARG A 71 25.61 34.54 -19.24
N ALA A 72 26.35 35.49 -18.69
CA ALA A 72 27.69 35.28 -18.13
C ALA A 72 27.66 34.26 -16.97
N LEU A 73 26.73 34.41 -16.03
CA LEU A 73 26.53 33.48 -14.92
C LEU A 73 26.17 32.07 -15.39
N THR A 74 25.31 31.97 -16.40
CA THR A 74 24.91 30.68 -16.99
C THR A 74 26.09 30.01 -17.69
N ALA A 75 26.91 30.79 -18.40
CA ALA A 75 28.13 30.29 -19.02
C ALA A 75 29.13 29.77 -17.96
N MET A 76 29.34 30.54 -16.88
CA MET A 76 30.16 30.11 -15.75
C MET A 76 29.58 28.87 -15.07
N ALA A 77 28.26 28.75 -14.94
CA ALA A 77 27.62 27.61 -14.29
C ALA A 77 27.88 26.28 -15.01
N GLY A 78 28.12 26.32 -16.32
CA GLY A 78 28.54 25.16 -17.10
C GLY A 78 30.04 24.85 -17.03
N ASP A 79 30.85 25.72 -16.42
CA ASP A 79 32.29 25.53 -16.23
C ASP A 79 32.56 24.90 -14.85
N PRO A 80 33.08 23.66 -14.79
CA PRO A 80 33.36 22.98 -13.52
C PRO A 80 34.42 23.69 -12.66
N GLU A 81 35.26 24.56 -13.23
CA GLU A 81 36.27 25.32 -12.49
C GLU A 81 35.76 26.67 -11.97
N ALA A 82 34.57 27.10 -12.40
CA ALA A 82 34.02 28.38 -11.99
C ALA A 82 33.43 28.32 -10.57
N HIS A 83 33.95 29.15 -9.68
CA HIS A 83 33.43 29.25 -8.33
C HIS A 83 32.19 30.15 -8.27
N ILE A 84 31.00 29.56 -8.37
CA ILE A 84 29.72 30.25 -8.18
C ILE A 84 29.10 29.84 -6.83
N PRO A 85 28.67 30.78 -5.98
CA PRO A 85 28.01 30.46 -4.71
C PRO A 85 26.79 29.56 -4.91
N VAL A 86 26.61 28.57 -4.03
CA VAL A 86 25.51 27.60 -4.07
C VAL A 86 24.15 28.28 -4.22
N ALA A 87 23.91 29.37 -3.47
CA ALA A 87 22.66 30.13 -3.53
C ALA A 87 22.34 30.65 -4.94
N VAL A 88 23.37 31.06 -5.69
CA VAL A 88 23.23 31.54 -7.08
C VAL A 88 22.96 30.37 -8.01
N ARG A 89 23.68 29.24 -7.85
CA ARG A 89 23.47 28.03 -8.66
C ARG A 89 22.05 27.47 -8.49
N ARG A 90 21.53 27.39 -7.26
CA ARG A 90 20.14 26.97 -7.00
C ARG A 90 19.10 27.85 -7.68
N VAL A 91 19.39 29.14 -7.77
CA VAL A 91 18.54 30.10 -8.46
C VAL A 91 18.63 29.90 -9.98
N LEU A 92 19.85 29.79 -10.52
CA LEU A 92 20.08 29.49 -11.94
C LEU A 92 19.49 28.13 -12.34
N ALA A 93 19.40 27.15 -11.45
CA ALA A 93 18.81 25.85 -11.76
C ALA A 93 17.32 25.94 -12.11
N ARG A 94 16.64 27.04 -11.77
CA ARG A 94 15.24 27.29 -12.16
C ARG A 94 15.13 27.89 -13.56
N THR A 95 16.06 28.76 -13.91
CA THR A 95 15.98 29.60 -15.13
C THR A 95 16.88 29.10 -16.26
N ALA A 96 17.96 28.42 -15.92
CA ALA A 96 18.90 27.76 -16.81
C ALA A 96 19.24 26.34 -16.30
N PRO A 97 18.24 25.48 -16.04
CA PRO A 97 18.41 24.12 -15.50
C PRO A 97 19.42 23.29 -16.29
N ALA A 98 19.45 23.49 -17.61
CA ALA A 98 20.31 22.82 -18.56
C ALA A 98 21.82 22.90 -18.23
N ALA A 99 22.27 24.00 -17.62
CA ALA A 99 23.68 24.19 -17.24
C ALA A 99 24.04 23.43 -15.95
N LEU A 100 23.05 23.08 -15.13
CA LEU A 100 23.25 22.62 -13.75
C LEU A 100 22.81 21.17 -13.51
N VAL A 101 22.60 20.39 -14.56
CA VAL A 101 22.26 18.96 -14.45
C VAL A 101 23.36 18.12 -13.79
N ASN A 102 24.62 18.54 -13.90
CA ASN A 102 25.80 17.88 -13.33
C ASN A 102 26.35 18.61 -12.09
N ASP A 103 25.59 19.55 -11.54
CA ASP A 103 26.02 20.34 -10.41
C ASP A 103 26.39 19.45 -9.20
N PRO A 104 27.48 19.70 -8.44
CA PRO A 104 27.84 18.84 -7.30
C PRO A 104 26.82 18.91 -6.14
N ASP A 105 26.08 20.01 -5.99
CA ASP A 105 25.04 20.19 -4.96
C ASP A 105 23.75 19.46 -5.37
N ARG A 106 23.34 18.48 -4.55
CA ARG A 106 22.13 17.69 -4.78
C ARG A 106 20.88 18.55 -4.97
N GLU A 107 20.69 19.57 -4.14
CA GLU A 107 19.49 20.42 -4.17
C GLU A 107 19.44 21.25 -5.46
N THR A 108 20.60 21.71 -5.94
CA THR A 108 20.74 22.37 -7.24
C THR A 108 20.36 21.43 -8.38
N ARG A 109 20.87 20.19 -8.41
CA ARG A 109 20.48 19.20 -9.43
C ARG A 109 19.00 18.83 -9.36
N THR A 110 18.44 18.72 -8.15
CA THR A 110 17.01 18.44 -7.95
C THR A 110 16.16 19.57 -8.54
N THR A 111 16.53 20.83 -8.25
CA THR A 111 15.88 22.02 -8.82
C THR A 111 16.01 22.02 -10.34
N ALA A 112 17.20 21.72 -10.87
CA ALA A 112 17.41 21.62 -12.31
C ALA A 112 16.54 20.51 -12.93
N ALA A 113 16.43 19.35 -12.30
CA ALA A 113 15.63 18.22 -12.76
C ALA A 113 14.14 18.53 -12.83
N VAL A 114 13.61 19.36 -11.92
CA VAL A 114 12.21 19.81 -11.94
C VAL A 114 11.95 20.83 -13.04
N HIS A 115 12.89 21.75 -13.27
CA HIS A 115 12.71 22.87 -14.19
C HIS A 115 13.23 22.63 -15.62
N LEU A 116 14.01 21.57 -15.86
CA LEU A 116 14.54 21.25 -17.19
C LEU A 116 13.40 21.14 -18.22
N PRO A 117 13.45 21.73 -19.40
CA PRO A 117 12.38 21.57 -20.39
C PRO A 117 12.14 20.10 -20.79
N ALA A 118 10.88 19.73 -21.05
CA ALA A 118 10.52 18.34 -21.40
C ALA A 118 10.99 17.93 -22.81
N ASP A 119 11.21 18.91 -23.69
CA ASP A 119 11.73 18.76 -25.04
C ASP A 119 13.27 18.61 -25.10
N ASP A 120 13.93 18.45 -23.95
CA ASP A 120 15.37 18.16 -23.84
C ASP A 120 15.65 16.73 -23.31
N PRO A 121 15.41 15.69 -24.13
CA PRO A 121 15.61 14.31 -23.72
C PRO A 121 17.08 13.99 -23.43
N ALA A 122 18.03 14.69 -24.07
CA ALA A 122 19.45 14.45 -23.85
C ALA A 122 19.87 14.80 -22.42
N ARG A 123 19.38 15.91 -21.88
CA ARG A 123 19.66 16.31 -20.50
C ARG A 123 18.83 15.52 -19.47
N LEU A 124 17.61 15.12 -19.81
CA LEU A 124 16.82 14.20 -18.97
C LEU A 124 17.52 12.83 -18.82
N ARG A 125 18.11 12.29 -19.89
CA ARG A 125 18.92 11.05 -19.80
C ARG A 125 20.13 11.19 -18.88
N ARG A 126 20.79 12.36 -18.85
CA ARG A 126 21.88 12.60 -17.88
C ARG A 126 21.36 12.58 -16.44
N LEU A 127 20.18 13.13 -16.19
CA LEU A 127 19.56 13.08 -14.86
C LEU A 127 19.16 11.65 -14.47
N ALA A 128 18.79 10.81 -15.44
CA ALA A 128 18.57 9.38 -15.21
C ALA A 128 19.84 8.62 -14.79
N GLN A 129 21.04 9.17 -15.05
CA GLN A 129 22.33 8.62 -14.59
C GLN A 129 22.80 9.22 -13.27
N SER A 130 21.97 10.03 -12.61
CA SER A 130 22.35 10.65 -11.34
C SER A 130 22.63 9.57 -10.28
N PRO A 131 23.67 9.73 -9.44
CA PRO A 131 23.85 8.82 -8.29
C PRO A 131 22.68 8.89 -7.30
N ASP A 132 21.83 9.92 -7.41
CA ASP A 132 20.72 10.21 -6.52
C ASP A 132 19.39 9.64 -7.03
N PRO A 133 18.75 8.70 -6.31
CA PRO A 133 17.48 8.10 -6.74
C PRO A 133 16.32 9.09 -6.91
N GLU A 134 16.24 10.15 -6.10
CA GLU A 134 15.15 11.13 -6.23
C GLU A 134 15.25 11.92 -7.53
N ILE A 135 16.49 12.20 -7.96
CA ILE A 135 16.76 12.87 -9.24
C ILE A 135 16.46 11.91 -10.39
N ARG A 136 16.86 10.63 -10.29
CA ARG A 136 16.52 9.60 -11.28
C ARG A 136 15.01 9.38 -11.39
N ALA A 137 14.29 9.36 -10.27
CA ALA A 137 12.83 9.26 -10.24
C ALA A 137 12.16 10.49 -10.86
N THR A 138 12.73 11.69 -10.65
CA THR A 138 12.28 12.92 -11.34
C THR A 138 12.51 12.82 -12.85
N ALA A 139 13.66 12.27 -13.28
CA ALA A 139 13.92 12.02 -14.69
C ALA A 139 12.92 10.99 -15.28
N ALA A 140 12.66 9.88 -14.58
CA ALA A 140 11.70 8.85 -15.00
C ALA A 140 10.28 9.42 -15.21
N ASN A 141 9.87 10.37 -14.36
CA ASN A 141 8.57 11.04 -14.49
C ASN A 141 8.44 11.93 -15.74
N ARG A 142 9.55 12.29 -16.37
CA ARG A 142 9.58 13.34 -17.40
C ARG A 142 10.16 12.87 -18.73
N LEU A 143 11.00 11.84 -18.72
CA LEU A 143 11.59 11.26 -19.91
C LEU A 143 10.49 10.60 -20.78
N PRO A 144 10.54 10.72 -22.11
CA PRO A 144 9.71 9.93 -23.01
C PRO A 144 9.89 8.42 -22.78
N GLU A 145 8.81 7.65 -22.86
CA GLU A 145 8.82 6.21 -22.53
C GLU A 145 9.69 5.39 -23.48
N GLU A 146 9.81 5.83 -24.74
CA GLU A 146 10.64 5.18 -25.76
C GLU A 146 12.14 5.21 -25.42
N LEU A 147 12.52 6.00 -24.42
CA LEU A 147 13.88 6.13 -23.94
C LEU A 147 14.13 5.41 -22.61
N PHE A 148 13.11 4.78 -22.00
CA PHE A 148 13.26 4.13 -20.70
C PHE A 148 14.28 3.00 -20.73
N ASP A 149 14.22 2.12 -21.73
CA ASP A 149 15.14 0.98 -21.86
C ASP A 149 16.60 1.45 -21.93
N ALA A 150 16.91 2.53 -22.66
CA ALA A 150 18.27 3.05 -22.75
C ALA A 150 18.72 3.85 -21.52
N ALA A 151 17.78 4.45 -20.76
CA ALA A 151 18.09 5.37 -19.68
C ALA A 151 18.09 4.73 -18.29
N PHE A 152 17.33 3.64 -18.11
CA PHE A 152 17.13 2.96 -16.82
C PHE A 152 17.45 1.46 -16.90
N ASP A 153 18.28 1.07 -17.87
CA ASP A 153 18.84 -0.28 -17.90
C ASP A 153 19.59 -0.56 -16.60
N GLY A 154 19.28 -1.69 -15.97
CA GLY A 154 19.84 -2.07 -14.68
C GLY A 154 19.43 -1.21 -13.48
N GLU A 155 18.43 -0.33 -13.58
CA GLU A 155 17.92 0.41 -12.41
C GLU A 155 17.43 -0.55 -11.33
N THR A 156 17.85 -0.32 -10.09
CA THR A 156 17.54 -1.19 -8.95
C THR A 156 16.81 -0.48 -7.82
N ASP A 157 16.78 0.86 -7.84
CA ASP A 157 16.18 1.63 -6.77
C ASP A 157 14.64 1.55 -6.83
N PRO A 158 13.96 1.08 -5.76
CA PRO A 158 12.52 0.91 -5.75
C PRO A 158 11.74 2.19 -6.06
N THR A 159 12.24 3.35 -5.62
CA THR A 159 11.57 4.64 -5.85
C THR A 159 11.52 4.94 -7.35
N VAL A 160 12.61 4.66 -8.07
CA VAL A 160 12.69 4.86 -9.52
C VAL A 160 11.85 3.81 -10.25
N LEU A 161 11.97 2.53 -9.86
CA LEU A 161 11.20 1.42 -10.44
C LEU A 161 9.69 1.66 -10.35
N ILE A 162 9.19 2.11 -9.19
CA ILE A 162 7.78 2.47 -8.98
C ILE A 162 7.33 3.56 -9.97
N ARG A 163 8.18 4.55 -10.28
CA ARG A 163 7.85 5.59 -11.28
C ARG A 163 7.82 5.03 -12.69
N LEU A 164 8.79 4.17 -13.04
CA LEU A 164 8.85 3.54 -14.36
C LEU A 164 7.63 2.66 -14.61
N VAL A 165 7.28 1.78 -13.66
CA VAL A 165 6.12 0.89 -13.77
C VAL A 165 4.82 1.68 -13.85
N ARG A 166 4.65 2.72 -13.03
CA ARG A 166 3.45 3.58 -13.08
C ARG A 166 3.28 4.32 -14.40
N ARG A 167 4.38 4.72 -15.03
CA ARG A 167 4.33 5.48 -16.27
C ARG A 167 4.19 4.58 -17.49
N SER A 168 4.88 3.44 -17.51
CA SER A 168 4.90 2.57 -18.67
C SER A 168 4.67 1.11 -18.30
N PRO A 169 3.39 0.67 -18.29
CA PRO A 169 3.03 -0.75 -18.17
C PRO A 169 3.76 -1.65 -19.18
N ALA A 170 3.93 -1.18 -20.42
CA ALA A 170 4.63 -1.93 -21.45
C ALA A 170 6.12 -2.14 -21.11
N TRP A 171 6.77 -1.14 -20.52
CA TRP A 171 8.14 -1.29 -20.02
C TRP A 171 8.21 -2.29 -18.87
N ALA A 172 7.26 -2.24 -17.94
CA ALA A 172 7.18 -3.17 -16.81
C ALA A 172 7.01 -4.62 -17.29
N ALA A 173 6.11 -4.87 -18.24
CA ALA A 173 5.89 -6.19 -18.82
C ALA A 173 7.18 -6.76 -19.47
N ARG A 174 7.94 -5.95 -20.21
CA ARG A 174 9.22 -6.38 -20.81
C ARG A 174 10.34 -6.65 -19.79
N ASN A 175 10.25 -6.04 -18.61
CA ASN A 175 11.26 -6.12 -17.55
C ASN A 175 10.82 -7.01 -16.37
N LEU A 176 9.71 -7.74 -16.50
CA LEU A 176 9.02 -8.38 -15.39
C LEU A 176 9.91 -9.32 -14.57
N GLU A 177 10.59 -10.25 -15.23
CA GLU A 177 11.46 -11.25 -14.58
C GLU A 177 12.49 -10.58 -13.66
N ARG A 178 13.08 -9.49 -14.13
CA ARG A 178 14.02 -8.68 -13.35
C ARG A 178 13.32 -7.94 -12.21
N LEU A 179 12.13 -7.39 -12.45
CA LEU A 179 11.38 -6.61 -11.46
C LEU A 179 10.86 -7.46 -10.30
N ILE A 180 10.53 -8.74 -10.54
CA ILE A 180 10.17 -9.70 -9.49
C ILE A 180 11.27 -9.81 -8.43
N GLY A 181 12.55 -9.75 -8.81
CA GLY A 181 13.65 -9.77 -7.85
C GLY A 181 13.70 -8.56 -6.89
N TYR A 182 12.97 -7.48 -7.18
CA TYR A 182 12.94 -6.25 -6.38
C TYR A 182 11.64 -6.06 -5.60
N THR A 183 10.69 -7.00 -5.69
CA THR A 183 9.41 -6.88 -4.96
C THR A 183 9.53 -7.27 -3.49
N ASP A 184 10.57 -8.03 -3.12
CA ASP A 184 10.81 -8.44 -1.74
C ASP A 184 11.09 -7.21 -0.87
N GLY A 185 10.17 -6.92 0.05
CA GLY A 185 10.23 -5.73 0.91
C GLY A 185 9.60 -4.46 0.31
N GLU A 186 9.13 -4.50 -0.93
CA GLU A 186 8.55 -3.34 -1.64
C GLU A 186 7.10 -3.61 -2.10
N PRO A 187 6.13 -3.52 -1.17
CA PRO A 187 4.74 -3.91 -1.44
C PRO A 187 4.06 -3.03 -2.50
N VAL A 188 4.51 -1.78 -2.65
CA VAL A 188 3.97 -0.86 -3.67
C VAL A 188 4.38 -1.32 -5.06
N LEU A 189 5.64 -1.72 -5.26
CA LEU A 189 6.11 -2.25 -6.53
C LEU A 189 5.40 -3.55 -6.86
N ALA A 190 5.30 -4.47 -5.89
CA ALA A 190 4.58 -5.73 -6.04
C ALA A 190 3.12 -5.52 -6.50
N ALA A 191 2.39 -4.62 -5.83
CA ALA A 191 1.00 -4.32 -6.17
C ALA A 191 0.86 -3.68 -7.57
N LEU A 192 1.80 -2.82 -7.96
CA LEU A 192 1.81 -2.21 -9.29
C LEU A 192 2.07 -3.24 -10.38
N LEU A 193 3.05 -4.13 -10.20
CA LEU A 193 3.32 -5.22 -11.14
C LEU A 193 2.10 -6.12 -11.31
N ALA A 194 1.50 -6.54 -10.21
CA ALA A 194 0.29 -7.36 -10.19
C ALA A 194 -0.93 -6.71 -10.85
N SER A 195 -0.95 -5.39 -11.00
CA SER A 195 -2.05 -4.64 -11.62
C SER A 195 -1.64 -4.03 -12.97
N THR A 196 -0.54 -4.48 -13.57
CA THR A 196 -0.03 -3.95 -14.83
C THR A 196 -0.99 -4.34 -15.96
N PRO A 197 -1.55 -3.38 -16.71
CA PRO A 197 -2.40 -3.71 -17.85
C PRO A 197 -1.63 -4.43 -18.96
N GLY A 198 -2.27 -5.40 -19.61
CA GLY A 198 -1.74 -6.08 -20.79
C GLY A 198 -0.63 -7.09 -20.51
N LEU A 199 -0.52 -7.61 -19.29
CA LEU A 199 0.30 -8.78 -19.01
C LEU A 199 -0.25 -10.00 -19.78
N ASP A 200 0.63 -10.79 -20.36
CA ASP A 200 0.26 -12.07 -20.95
C ASP A 200 0.14 -13.17 -19.88
N ALA A 201 -0.41 -14.32 -20.26
CA ALA A 201 -0.59 -15.45 -19.34
C ALA A 201 0.74 -15.91 -18.70
N HIS A 202 1.85 -15.84 -19.43
CA HIS A 202 3.15 -16.23 -18.89
C HIS A 202 3.59 -15.31 -17.75
N ALA A 203 3.44 -14.00 -17.93
CA ALA A 203 3.71 -12.98 -16.92
C ALA A 203 2.83 -13.17 -15.67
N VAL A 204 1.53 -13.41 -15.85
CA VAL A 204 0.59 -13.65 -14.74
C VAL A 204 1.00 -14.90 -13.94
N HIS A 205 1.33 -16.01 -14.62
CA HIS A 205 1.80 -17.24 -13.97
C HIS A 205 3.12 -17.03 -13.21
N GLN A 206 4.07 -16.26 -13.76
CA GLN A 206 5.29 -15.93 -13.04
C GLN A 206 5.00 -15.16 -11.75
N LEU A 207 4.17 -14.12 -11.82
CA LEU A 207 3.79 -13.34 -10.64
C LEU A 207 3.07 -14.19 -9.59
N ALA A 208 2.19 -15.11 -10.01
CA ALA A 208 1.50 -16.03 -9.12
C ALA A 208 2.44 -17.05 -8.47
N ALA A 209 3.35 -17.65 -9.25
CA ALA A 209 4.36 -18.59 -8.74
C ALA A 209 5.29 -17.95 -7.71
N HIS A 210 5.64 -16.68 -7.91
CA HIS A 210 6.41 -15.88 -6.96
C HIS A 210 5.57 -15.25 -5.84
N ARG A 211 4.24 -15.43 -5.86
CA ARG A 211 3.29 -14.90 -4.87
C ARG A 211 3.37 -13.38 -4.72
N ILE A 212 3.54 -12.68 -5.85
CA ILE A 212 3.66 -11.22 -5.87
C ILE A 212 2.29 -10.56 -5.70
N ALA A 213 2.10 -9.86 -4.58
CA ALA A 213 0.85 -9.18 -4.23
C ALA A 213 -0.43 -10.01 -4.53
N PRO A 214 -0.63 -11.17 -3.87
CA PRO A 214 -1.68 -12.14 -4.21
C PRO A 214 -3.09 -11.54 -4.34
N GLY A 215 -3.44 -10.61 -3.46
CA GLY A 215 -4.74 -9.92 -3.50
C GLY A 215 -4.92 -9.03 -4.72
N SER A 216 -3.86 -8.34 -5.16
CA SER A 216 -3.91 -7.51 -6.36
C SER A 216 -4.01 -8.36 -7.62
N LEU A 217 -3.23 -9.46 -7.70
CA LEU A 217 -3.33 -10.42 -8.82
C LEU A 217 -4.74 -11.00 -8.93
N TRP A 218 -5.31 -11.44 -7.80
CA TRP A 218 -6.66 -12.01 -7.77
C TRP A 218 -7.73 -11.03 -8.27
N LEU A 219 -7.57 -9.73 -7.96
CA LEU A 219 -8.52 -8.70 -8.40
C LEU A 219 -8.32 -8.26 -9.84
N ALA A 220 -7.07 -8.25 -10.33
CA ALA A 220 -6.71 -7.79 -11.65
C ALA A 220 -6.89 -8.85 -12.73
N HIS A 221 -6.80 -10.13 -12.37
CA HIS A 221 -6.87 -11.27 -13.27
C HIS A 221 -7.91 -12.25 -12.75
N ASP A 222 -9.18 -11.83 -12.74
CA ASP A 222 -10.27 -12.62 -12.17
C ASP A 222 -10.28 -14.01 -12.83
N PRO A 223 -10.12 -15.11 -12.07
CA PRO A 223 -10.02 -16.45 -12.64
C PRO A 223 -11.27 -16.87 -13.45
N ASP A 224 -12.40 -16.20 -13.25
CA ASP A 224 -13.65 -16.44 -13.97
C ASP A 224 -14.02 -15.28 -14.91
N GLY A 225 -13.12 -14.32 -15.09
CA GLY A 225 -13.29 -13.16 -15.99
C GLY A 225 -12.94 -13.46 -17.44
N ASP A 226 -13.40 -12.58 -18.34
CA ASP A 226 -13.06 -12.61 -19.79
C ASP A 226 -11.70 -11.94 -20.06
N ASP A 227 -10.78 -12.01 -19.09
CA ASP A 227 -9.44 -11.44 -19.24
C ASP A 227 -8.64 -12.24 -20.26
N ASP A 228 -7.78 -11.55 -21.02
CA ASP A 228 -6.89 -12.18 -22.01
C ASP A 228 -5.85 -13.13 -21.36
N ALA A 229 -5.69 -13.07 -20.02
CA ALA A 229 -4.73 -13.83 -19.23
C ALA A 229 -5.29 -14.16 -17.83
N PRO A 230 -6.29 -15.05 -17.72
CA PRO A 230 -6.89 -15.40 -16.43
C PRO A 230 -5.93 -16.26 -15.59
N LEU A 231 -6.06 -16.20 -14.27
CA LEU A 231 -5.36 -17.10 -13.35
C LEU A 231 -5.79 -18.55 -13.60
N THR A 232 -4.82 -19.46 -13.69
CA THR A 232 -5.13 -20.91 -13.73
C THR A 232 -5.56 -21.43 -12.36
N ASP A 233 -6.09 -22.65 -12.32
CA ASP A 233 -6.41 -23.32 -11.05
C ASP A 233 -5.19 -23.49 -10.15
N ASP A 234 -4.03 -23.75 -10.74
CA ASP A 234 -2.76 -23.89 -10.02
C ASP A 234 -2.30 -22.54 -9.46
N ASP A 235 -2.41 -21.46 -10.23
CA ASP A 235 -2.11 -20.10 -9.75
C ASP A 235 -3.04 -19.71 -8.61
N ALA A 236 -4.34 -19.88 -8.81
CA ALA A 236 -5.35 -19.58 -7.79
C ALA A 236 -5.06 -20.36 -6.50
N THR A 237 -4.75 -21.65 -6.61
CA THR A 237 -4.38 -22.48 -5.46
C THR A 237 -3.11 -21.97 -4.78
N ALA A 238 -2.08 -21.60 -5.55
CA ALA A 238 -0.82 -21.07 -5.02
C ALA A 238 -1.03 -19.74 -4.26
N LEU A 239 -1.79 -18.81 -4.84
CA LEU A 239 -2.14 -17.54 -4.21
C LEU A 239 -2.96 -17.72 -2.94
N LEU A 240 -3.90 -18.67 -2.95
CA LEU A 240 -4.76 -18.92 -1.81
C LEU A 240 -4.01 -19.53 -0.63
N ARG A 241 -2.97 -20.35 -0.84
CA ARG A 241 -2.23 -20.98 0.28
C ARG A 241 -1.70 -19.97 1.31
N ASP A 242 -1.21 -18.83 0.84
CA ASP A 242 -0.69 -17.75 1.69
C ASP A 242 -1.65 -16.55 1.79
N ALA A 243 -2.96 -16.80 1.57
CA ALA A 243 -3.96 -15.75 1.63
C ALA A 243 -3.98 -15.07 2.99
N ASN A 244 -4.06 -13.74 2.97
CA ASN A 244 -4.51 -12.98 4.14
C ASN A 244 -6.05 -13.03 4.23
N ALA A 245 -6.62 -12.53 5.34
CA ALA A 245 -8.06 -12.53 5.56
C ALA A 245 -8.85 -11.77 4.47
N GLY A 246 -8.25 -10.76 3.84
CA GLY A 246 -8.86 -10.00 2.74
C GLY A 246 -8.98 -10.84 1.47
N LEU A 247 -7.89 -11.49 1.04
CA LEU A 247 -7.91 -12.39 -0.11
C LEU A 247 -8.82 -13.60 0.12
N ALA A 248 -8.75 -14.21 1.31
CA ALA A 248 -9.62 -15.33 1.66
C ALA A 248 -11.11 -14.95 1.55
N ARG A 249 -11.47 -13.74 2.02
CA ARG A 249 -12.84 -13.22 1.90
C ARG A 249 -13.24 -13.01 0.45
N LEU A 250 -12.39 -12.34 -0.33
CA LEU A 250 -12.65 -12.10 -1.76
C LEU A 250 -12.85 -13.41 -2.53
N ALA A 251 -12.01 -14.41 -2.27
CA ALA A 251 -12.10 -15.71 -2.92
C ALA A 251 -13.41 -16.43 -2.57
N LEU A 252 -13.79 -16.47 -1.29
CA LEU A 252 -15.03 -17.10 -0.85
C LEU A 252 -16.28 -16.35 -1.35
N GLU A 253 -16.26 -15.02 -1.40
CA GLU A 253 -17.43 -14.23 -1.82
C GLU A 253 -17.63 -14.22 -3.33
N ARG A 254 -16.56 -14.20 -4.12
CA ARG A 254 -16.65 -14.09 -5.58
C ARG A 254 -16.59 -15.44 -6.27
N ASN A 255 -15.61 -16.27 -5.90
CA ASN A 255 -15.28 -17.52 -6.59
C ASN A 255 -15.14 -18.69 -5.58
N PRO A 256 -16.18 -19.01 -4.79
CA PRO A 256 -16.09 -19.99 -3.69
C PRO A 256 -15.63 -21.37 -4.15
N GLY A 257 -15.91 -21.75 -5.41
CA GLY A 257 -15.48 -23.02 -5.99
C GLY A 257 -13.96 -23.21 -6.08
N ARG A 258 -13.18 -22.12 -6.04
CA ARG A 258 -11.71 -22.17 -6.03
C ARG A 258 -11.13 -22.40 -4.64
N VAL A 259 -11.90 -22.16 -3.57
CA VAL A 259 -11.51 -22.55 -2.21
C VAL A 259 -11.86 -24.01 -2.02
N THR A 260 -10.98 -24.89 -2.49
CA THR A 260 -11.16 -26.33 -2.35
C THR A 260 -11.00 -26.77 -0.90
N HIS A 261 -11.47 -27.98 -0.58
CA HIS A 261 -11.24 -28.58 0.73
C HIS A 261 -9.75 -28.66 1.09
N ALA A 262 -8.86 -28.87 0.12
CA ALA A 262 -7.40 -28.88 0.36
C ALA A 262 -6.86 -27.49 0.75
N VAL A 263 -7.39 -26.42 0.15
CA VAL A 263 -7.06 -25.03 0.54
C VAL A 263 -7.58 -24.73 1.94
N ALA A 264 -8.84 -25.09 2.23
CA ALA A 264 -9.42 -24.93 3.56
C ALA A 264 -8.62 -25.69 4.64
N ALA A 265 -8.23 -26.94 4.36
CA ALA A 265 -7.38 -27.74 5.25
C ALA A 265 -6.03 -27.07 5.51
N HIS A 266 -5.41 -26.52 4.45
CA HIS A 266 -4.16 -25.77 4.58
C HIS A 266 -4.34 -24.54 5.49
N TRP A 267 -5.40 -23.75 5.28
CA TRP A 267 -5.67 -22.58 6.12
C TRP A 267 -5.86 -22.93 7.60
N CYS A 268 -6.63 -23.96 7.91
CA CYS A 268 -6.82 -24.42 9.29
C CYS A 268 -5.48 -24.84 9.94
N ALA A 269 -4.57 -25.42 9.17
CA ALA A 269 -3.27 -25.86 9.66
C ALA A 269 -2.26 -24.71 9.85
N THR A 270 -2.17 -23.76 8.90
CA THR A 270 -1.03 -22.83 8.81
C THR A 270 -1.39 -21.35 8.89
N ALA A 271 -2.65 -20.98 8.59
CA ALA A 271 -3.00 -19.57 8.44
C ALA A 271 -3.21 -18.85 9.78
N ALA A 272 -3.11 -17.52 9.72
CA ALA A 272 -3.47 -16.63 10.81
C ALA A 272 -4.98 -16.72 11.11
N ASP A 273 -5.35 -16.43 12.36
CA ASP A 273 -6.72 -16.64 12.86
C ASP A 273 -7.77 -15.84 12.06
N GLY A 274 -7.40 -14.68 11.51
CA GLY A 274 -8.29 -13.89 10.65
C GLY A 274 -8.74 -14.62 9.37
N VAL A 275 -7.92 -15.49 8.80
CA VAL A 275 -8.28 -16.30 7.61
C VAL A 275 -9.25 -17.40 8.01
N ILE A 276 -8.96 -18.08 9.12
CA ILE A 276 -9.82 -19.15 9.69
C ILE A 276 -11.18 -18.58 10.08
N ALA A 277 -11.20 -17.41 10.70
CA ALA A 277 -12.42 -16.70 11.06
C ALA A 277 -13.32 -16.43 9.84
N VAL A 278 -12.72 -16.02 8.73
CA VAL A 278 -13.42 -15.82 7.45
C VAL A 278 -13.96 -17.15 6.91
N LEU A 279 -13.12 -18.19 6.86
CA LEU A 279 -13.50 -19.53 6.40
C LEU A 279 -14.69 -20.09 7.20
N LEU A 280 -14.57 -20.17 8.53
CA LEU A 280 -15.61 -20.72 9.41
C LEU A 280 -16.93 -19.96 9.27
N SER A 281 -16.87 -18.65 9.07
CA SER A 281 -18.07 -17.82 8.95
C SER A 281 -18.75 -17.96 7.61
N HIS A 282 -17.97 -18.08 6.55
CA HIS A 282 -18.51 -18.36 5.23
C HIS A 282 -19.16 -19.75 5.23
N ASP A 283 -18.47 -20.76 5.75
CA ASP A 283 -18.97 -22.13 5.79
C ASP A 283 -20.26 -22.25 6.62
N ALA A 284 -20.31 -21.63 7.81
CA ALA A 284 -21.51 -21.62 8.65
C ALA A 284 -22.72 -20.92 8.01
N ARG A 285 -22.49 -19.87 7.20
CA ARG A 285 -23.58 -19.11 6.54
C ARG A 285 -24.11 -19.81 5.31
N HIS A 286 -23.23 -20.46 4.55
CA HIS A 286 -23.55 -20.98 3.22
C HIS A 286 -23.65 -22.50 3.17
N GLY A 287 -23.25 -23.22 4.22
CA GLY A 287 -23.26 -24.69 4.27
C GLY A 287 -22.36 -25.29 3.19
N ALA A 288 -21.19 -24.68 2.95
CA ALA A 288 -20.33 -25.05 1.82
C ALA A 288 -19.62 -26.41 2.02
N GLY A 289 -19.59 -26.93 3.25
CA GLY A 289 -18.94 -28.21 3.57
C GLY A 289 -17.42 -28.15 3.40
N LEU A 290 -16.83 -26.96 3.54
CA LEU A 290 -15.39 -26.76 3.43
C LEU A 290 -14.65 -27.23 4.67
N VAL A 291 -15.32 -27.20 5.82
CA VAL A 291 -14.76 -27.53 7.13
C VAL A 291 -15.21 -28.94 7.52
N ASP A 292 -14.28 -29.76 7.99
CA ASP A 292 -14.56 -31.12 8.48
C ASP A 292 -14.12 -31.31 9.94
N ARG A 293 -14.37 -32.50 10.47
CA ARG A 293 -14.01 -32.87 11.84
C ARG A 293 -12.50 -32.83 12.11
N THR A 294 -11.67 -33.12 11.10
CA THR A 294 -10.21 -33.11 11.22
C THR A 294 -9.70 -31.68 11.39
N MET A 295 -10.24 -30.75 10.60
CA MET A 295 -9.95 -29.32 10.73
C MET A 295 -10.44 -28.79 12.07
N VAL A 296 -11.66 -29.12 12.46
CA VAL A 296 -12.23 -28.71 13.76
C VAL A 296 -11.35 -29.17 14.92
N ALA A 297 -10.90 -30.42 14.95
CA ALA A 297 -9.99 -30.92 15.97
C ALA A 297 -8.68 -30.11 16.05
N THR A 298 -8.15 -29.71 14.88
CA THR A 298 -6.97 -28.85 14.79
C THR A 298 -7.23 -27.46 15.39
N LEU A 299 -8.39 -26.87 15.07
CA LEU A 299 -8.75 -25.52 15.49
C LEU A 299 -9.12 -25.42 16.97
N VAL A 300 -9.77 -26.44 17.53
CA VAL A 300 -10.06 -26.51 18.98
C VAL A 300 -8.78 -26.45 19.80
N GLY A 301 -7.68 -27.02 19.30
CA GLY A 301 -6.37 -26.97 19.95
C GLY A 301 -5.74 -25.57 20.02
N ARG A 302 -6.21 -24.60 19.21
CA ARG A 302 -5.67 -23.23 19.21
C ARG A 302 -6.13 -22.41 20.41
N ALA A 303 -7.28 -22.75 21.00
CA ALA A 303 -7.88 -22.05 22.14
C ALA A 303 -8.02 -20.52 21.94
N ASP A 304 -8.40 -20.10 20.75
CA ASP A 304 -8.69 -18.69 20.42
C ASP A 304 -10.20 -18.39 20.58
N PRO A 305 -10.59 -17.33 21.33
CA PRO A 305 -11.99 -17.03 21.59
C PRO A 305 -12.85 -16.72 20.35
N ASP A 306 -12.29 -16.06 19.34
CA ASP A 306 -13.04 -15.73 18.12
C ASP A 306 -13.24 -16.98 17.24
N ILE A 307 -12.24 -17.86 17.20
CA ILE A 307 -12.35 -19.18 16.56
C ILE A 307 -13.39 -20.04 17.30
N ASP A 308 -13.36 -20.08 18.63
CA ASP A 308 -14.32 -20.85 19.43
C ASP A 308 -15.77 -20.41 19.21
N LEU A 309 -16.02 -19.10 19.20
CA LEU A 309 -17.32 -18.52 18.87
C LEU A 309 -17.83 -18.98 17.49
N ARG A 310 -16.92 -19.13 16.52
CA ARG A 310 -17.28 -19.56 15.17
C ARG A 310 -17.43 -21.08 15.09
N LEU A 311 -16.60 -21.85 15.79
CA LEU A 311 -16.73 -23.31 15.91
C LEU A 311 -18.03 -23.70 16.60
N ALA A 312 -18.54 -22.88 17.54
CA ALA A 312 -19.84 -23.09 18.16
C ALA A 312 -20.99 -23.17 17.13
N ARG A 313 -20.85 -22.55 15.95
CA ARG A 313 -21.81 -22.63 14.84
C ARG A 313 -21.67 -23.89 13.99
N HIS A 314 -20.60 -24.65 14.20
CA HIS A 314 -20.27 -25.92 13.54
C HIS A 314 -20.43 -27.11 14.50
N ILE A 315 -21.40 -27.04 15.41
CA ILE A 315 -21.51 -27.99 16.51
C ILE A 315 -21.66 -29.45 16.07
N ASP A 316 -22.25 -29.70 14.89
CA ASP A 316 -22.39 -31.05 14.33
C ASP A 316 -21.04 -31.72 13.97
N LEU A 317 -19.97 -30.92 13.90
CA LEU A 317 -18.60 -31.37 13.68
C LEU A 317 -17.81 -31.54 14.98
N LEU A 318 -18.32 -31.06 16.11
CA LEU A 318 -17.67 -31.18 17.42
C LEU A 318 -18.06 -32.49 18.10
N ASP A 319 -17.09 -33.13 18.76
CA ASP A 319 -17.37 -34.18 19.73
C ASP A 319 -17.61 -33.61 21.14
N ASP A 320 -18.06 -34.47 22.07
CA ASP A 320 -18.41 -34.05 23.43
C ASP A 320 -17.21 -33.45 24.18
N ALA A 321 -16.01 -34.02 24.01
CA ALA A 321 -14.81 -33.53 24.68
C ALA A 321 -14.38 -32.16 24.13
N GLN A 322 -14.58 -31.92 22.84
CA GLN A 322 -14.33 -30.62 22.22
C GLN A 322 -15.34 -29.56 22.68
N ILE A 323 -16.62 -29.94 22.86
CA ILE A 323 -17.65 -29.05 23.39
C ILE A 323 -17.34 -28.65 24.83
N ASP A 324 -16.97 -29.60 25.67
CA ASP A 324 -16.51 -29.33 27.04
C ASP A 324 -15.32 -28.35 27.04
N ALA A 325 -14.30 -28.63 26.23
CA ALA A 325 -13.10 -27.79 26.14
C ALA A 325 -13.40 -26.36 25.67
N ILE A 326 -14.33 -26.18 24.73
CA ILE A 326 -14.78 -24.85 24.30
C ILE A 326 -15.58 -24.18 25.42
N LEU A 327 -16.53 -24.86 26.05
CA LEU A 327 -17.35 -24.28 27.11
C LEU A 327 -16.50 -23.84 28.30
N GLU A 328 -15.49 -24.61 28.72
CA GLU A 328 -14.60 -24.27 29.82
C GLU A 328 -13.91 -22.91 29.63
N ARG A 329 -13.51 -22.57 28.40
CA ARG A 329 -12.83 -21.31 28.06
C ARG A 329 -13.74 -20.23 27.47
N ALA A 330 -14.95 -20.58 27.05
CA ALA A 330 -15.92 -19.68 26.43
C ALA A 330 -16.28 -18.49 27.34
N ASP A 331 -16.48 -17.32 26.72
CA ASP A 331 -17.24 -16.24 27.33
C ASP A 331 -18.74 -16.50 27.25
N GLY A 332 -19.55 -15.64 27.86
CA GLY A 332 -21.01 -15.81 27.88
C GLY A 332 -21.65 -15.80 26.49
N GLY A 333 -21.09 -15.06 25.53
CA GLY A 333 -21.61 -14.99 24.16
C GLY A 333 -21.32 -16.26 23.36
N THR A 334 -20.13 -16.82 23.53
CA THR A 334 -19.71 -18.08 22.93
C THR A 334 -20.49 -19.25 23.51
N ALA A 335 -20.64 -19.30 24.83
CA ALA A 335 -21.44 -20.30 25.52
C ALA A 335 -22.92 -20.28 25.05
N ASP A 336 -23.51 -19.09 24.95
CA ASP A 336 -24.90 -18.95 24.47
C ASP A 336 -25.03 -19.29 22.98
N THR A 337 -24.04 -18.95 22.15
CA THR A 337 -24.01 -19.34 20.73
C THR A 337 -23.95 -20.85 20.58
N LEU A 338 -23.10 -21.51 21.38
CA LEU A 338 -22.97 -22.96 21.40
C LEU A 338 -24.29 -23.60 21.86
N TYR A 339 -24.94 -23.04 22.88
CA TYR A 339 -26.26 -23.46 23.32
C TYR A 339 -27.32 -23.37 22.20
N MET A 340 -27.40 -22.22 21.54
CA MET A 340 -28.36 -21.98 20.46
C MET A 340 -28.14 -22.88 19.24
N ALA A 341 -26.88 -23.12 18.87
CA ALA A 341 -26.54 -23.98 17.74
C ALA A 341 -26.88 -25.44 18.03
N ALA A 342 -26.77 -25.88 19.28
CA ALA A 342 -27.00 -27.26 19.68
C ALA A 342 -28.46 -27.65 19.84
N GLY A 343 -29.44 -26.94 19.27
CA GLY A 343 -30.83 -26.86 19.76
C GLY A 343 -31.59 -28.14 20.17
N ARG A 344 -31.15 -29.37 19.83
CA ARG A 344 -31.71 -30.66 20.32
C ARG A 344 -30.68 -31.61 20.96
N ARG A 345 -29.47 -31.13 21.22
CA ARG A 345 -28.40 -31.87 21.89
C ARG A 345 -28.80 -32.06 23.36
N ARG A 346 -28.53 -33.26 23.86
CA ARG A 346 -28.58 -33.54 25.28
C ARG A 346 -27.31 -32.99 25.93
N TRP A 347 -27.50 -32.15 26.95
CA TRP A 347 -26.40 -31.55 27.70
C TRP A 347 -26.09 -32.38 28.93
N THR A 348 -24.81 -32.59 29.22
CA THR A 348 -24.37 -33.21 30.46
C THR A 348 -24.57 -32.25 31.64
N ASP A 349 -24.62 -32.79 32.87
CA ASP A 349 -24.69 -31.96 34.08
C ASP A 349 -23.52 -30.97 34.18
N HIS A 350 -22.34 -31.38 33.68
CA HIS A 350 -21.17 -30.52 33.65
C HIS A 350 -21.34 -29.35 32.68
N GLU A 351 -21.77 -29.62 31.44
CA GLU A 351 -22.03 -28.61 30.42
C GLU A 351 -23.13 -27.62 30.88
N LEU A 352 -24.21 -28.12 31.47
CA LEU A 352 -25.29 -27.28 32.02
C LEU A 352 -24.80 -26.35 33.13
N ALA A 353 -23.89 -26.82 33.99
CA ALA A 353 -23.29 -25.99 35.04
C ALA A 353 -22.37 -24.92 34.44
N LEU A 354 -21.61 -25.23 33.39
CA LEU A 354 -20.78 -24.26 32.68
C LEU A 354 -21.63 -23.20 31.96
N LEU A 355 -22.71 -23.61 31.29
CA LEU A 355 -23.67 -22.71 30.65
C LEU A 355 -24.29 -21.76 31.70
N ASP A 356 -24.73 -22.27 32.85
CA ASP A 356 -25.24 -21.45 33.94
C ASP A 356 -24.23 -20.42 34.42
N ALA A 357 -22.99 -20.84 34.65
CA ALA A 357 -21.94 -19.97 35.15
C ALA A 357 -21.57 -18.86 34.16
N LYS A 358 -21.68 -19.10 32.85
CA LYS A 358 -21.15 -18.21 31.80
C LYS A 358 -22.22 -17.35 31.13
N CYS A 359 -23.42 -17.88 30.94
CA CYS A 359 -24.49 -17.19 30.23
C CYS A 359 -25.08 -16.04 31.05
N GLY A 360 -25.00 -14.83 30.50
CA GLY A 360 -25.54 -13.60 31.10
C GLY A 360 -27.08 -13.55 31.09
N PRO A 361 -27.69 -12.56 31.78
CA PRO A 361 -29.14 -12.51 32.00
C PRO A 361 -30.00 -12.38 30.73
N ASN A 362 -29.42 -11.89 29.63
CA ASN A 362 -30.11 -11.70 28.35
C ASN A 362 -29.80 -12.80 27.33
N SER A 363 -29.26 -13.93 27.78
CA SER A 363 -28.89 -15.04 26.91
C SER A 363 -30.09 -15.94 26.61
N ARG A 364 -30.06 -16.63 25.47
CA ARG A 364 -31.11 -17.58 25.11
C ARG A 364 -31.22 -18.72 26.13
N PHE A 365 -30.09 -19.21 26.63
CA PHE A 365 -30.06 -20.20 27.70
C PHE A 365 -30.84 -19.75 28.94
N ARG A 366 -30.70 -18.48 29.36
CA ARG A 366 -31.44 -17.94 30.51
C ARG A 366 -32.93 -17.82 30.25
N ASP A 367 -33.32 -17.41 29.04
CA ASP A 367 -34.73 -17.32 28.65
C ASP A 367 -35.41 -18.69 28.63
N ASP A 368 -34.74 -19.71 28.09
CA ASP A 368 -35.25 -21.08 28.05
C ASP A 368 -35.32 -21.68 29.47
N LEU A 369 -34.33 -21.41 30.32
CA LEU A 369 -34.34 -21.80 31.73
C LEU A 369 -35.49 -21.17 32.51
N ALA A 370 -35.75 -19.87 32.33
CA ALA A 370 -36.85 -19.16 32.97
C ALA A 370 -38.22 -19.68 32.48
N THR A 371 -38.33 -19.94 31.17
CA THR A 371 -39.54 -20.49 30.56
C THR A 371 -39.88 -21.86 31.13
N ALA A 372 -38.89 -22.74 31.20
CA ALA A 372 -39.12 -24.09 31.71
C ALA A 372 -39.39 -24.09 33.24
N ALA A 373 -38.76 -23.21 34.02
CA ALA A 373 -39.11 -23.01 35.43
C ALA A 373 -40.57 -22.56 35.61
N HIS A 374 -41.04 -21.63 34.76
CA HIS A 374 -42.43 -21.20 34.78
C HIS A 374 -43.42 -22.33 34.43
N LEU A 375 -43.09 -23.17 33.44
CA LEU A 375 -43.92 -24.32 33.07
C LEU A 375 -44.00 -25.35 34.20
N LEU A 376 -42.88 -25.65 34.87
CA LEU A 376 -42.86 -26.60 35.99
C LEU A 376 -43.66 -26.09 37.19
N ALA A 377 -43.57 -24.80 37.51
CA ALA A 377 -44.41 -24.18 38.52
C ALA A 377 -45.91 -24.32 38.20
N ARG A 378 -46.30 -24.18 36.91
CA ARG A 378 -47.70 -24.39 36.48
C ARG A 378 -48.15 -25.85 36.58
N LEU A 379 -47.23 -26.80 36.51
CA LEU A 379 -47.52 -28.23 36.68
C LEU A 379 -47.53 -28.67 38.16
N GLY A 380 -47.39 -27.72 39.09
CA GLY A 380 -47.44 -28.00 40.53
C GLY A 380 -46.13 -28.51 41.11
N TYR A 381 -45.01 -28.30 40.41
CA TYR A 381 -43.69 -28.58 40.96
C TYR A 381 -43.26 -27.43 41.88
N ASP A 382 -43.10 -27.71 43.17
CA ASP A 382 -42.90 -26.77 44.27
C ASP A 382 -41.43 -26.46 44.59
N GLY A 383 -40.48 -27.07 43.87
CA GLY A 383 -39.13 -26.51 43.65
C GLY A 383 -38.27 -26.31 44.90
N GLU A 384 -38.58 -26.97 46.02
CA GLU A 384 -38.00 -26.60 47.30
C GLU A 384 -36.48 -26.85 47.43
N HIS A 385 -35.81 -27.61 46.53
CA HIS A 385 -34.43 -28.01 46.83
C HIS A 385 -33.27 -27.69 45.88
N ASP A 386 -33.38 -27.29 44.61
CA ASP A 386 -32.13 -27.09 43.83
C ASP A 386 -32.18 -26.04 42.67
N GLY A 387 -33.10 -25.09 42.68
CA GLY A 387 -33.15 -24.00 41.70
C GLY A 387 -33.56 -24.43 40.27
N PRO A 388 -33.75 -23.48 39.32
CA PRO A 388 -34.32 -23.75 37.99
C PRO A 388 -33.60 -24.86 37.19
N LEU A 389 -32.27 -24.93 37.31
CA LEU A 389 -31.45 -25.91 36.60
C LEU A 389 -31.71 -27.35 37.03
N ALA A 390 -31.80 -27.61 38.32
CA ALA A 390 -32.03 -28.97 38.82
C ALA A 390 -33.41 -29.52 38.42
N LEU A 391 -34.34 -28.63 38.11
CA LEU A 391 -35.70 -28.96 37.69
C LEU A 391 -35.81 -29.30 36.20
N ILE A 392 -34.93 -28.73 35.39
CA ILE A 392 -34.94 -28.89 33.92
C ILE A 392 -33.92 -29.94 33.46
N ARG A 393 -32.96 -30.31 34.32
CA ARG A 393 -31.99 -31.40 34.13
C ARG A 393 -32.59 -32.67 33.49
N PRO A 394 -33.72 -33.24 33.98
CA PRO A 394 -34.28 -34.45 33.38
C PRO A 394 -34.85 -34.22 31.97
N LEU A 395 -35.38 -33.02 31.69
CA LEU A 395 -36.02 -32.67 30.42
C LEU A 395 -35.04 -32.32 29.30
N LEU A 396 -33.79 -31.97 29.65
CA LEU A 396 -32.71 -31.74 28.69
C LEU A 396 -31.78 -32.96 28.55
N ALA A 397 -31.87 -33.93 29.47
CA ALA A 397 -31.14 -35.19 29.43
C ALA A 397 -31.89 -36.31 28.68
N ASP A 398 -33.20 -36.19 28.50
CA ASP A 398 -34.09 -37.04 27.66
C ASP A 398 -34.40 -36.36 26.31
#